data_AF-W4M9C6-F1
#
_entry.id   AF-W4M9C6-F1
#
_cell.length_a   1.000
_cell.length_b   1.000
_cell.length_c   1.000
_cell.angle_alpha   90.00
_cell.angle_beta   90.00
_cell.angle_gamma   90.00
#
_symmetry.space_group_name_H-M   'P 1'
#
loop_
_entity.id
_entity.type
_entity.pdbx_description
1 polymer ?
#
loop_
_entity_poly.entity_id
_entity_poly.type
_entity_poly.pdbx_seq_one_letter_code
_entity_poly.pdbx_strand_id
1 'polypeptide(L)'
;MKHWYCIYTKFKYEDHIEQRLVTILDIEVLNPKLEVEKMIRGKSKNITKELFLCYIFSRFDLKRYSHMMKYARGIRRILGDESGRPYIADDEILRQIKSRIEDGFVHIKSKGFNRGDRVRSCCKNRAVPDRRG
;
A
#
# COMPACT_ATOMS: atom_id res chain seq x y z
N MET A 1 -3.22 -22.88 5.04
CA MET A 1 -4.19 -22.01 4.32
C MET A 1 -3.48 -20.72 3.98
N LYS A 2 -3.69 -20.18 2.77
CA LYS A 2 -3.04 -18.94 2.34
C LYS A 2 -3.90 -17.75 2.75
N HIS A 3 -3.28 -16.75 3.34
CA HIS A 3 -3.93 -15.49 3.72
C HIS A 3 -3.07 -14.32 3.25
N TRP A 4 -3.69 -13.16 3.10
CA TRP A 4 -2.96 -11.93 2.82
C TRP A 4 -2.38 -11.36 4.10
N TYR A 5 -1.10 -11.02 4.04
CA TYR A 5 -0.38 -10.34 5.11
C TYR A 5 0.18 -9.03 4.58
N CYS A 6 0.23 -8.04 5.47
CA CYS A 6 0.93 -6.79 5.21
C CYS A 6 2.36 -6.87 5.73
N ILE A 7 3.33 -6.59 4.88
CA ILE A 7 4.75 -6.67 5.17
C ILE A 7 5.32 -5.26 5.17
N TYR A 8 6.00 -4.93 6.26
CA TYR A 8 6.76 -3.69 6.37
C TYR A 8 8.20 -3.90 5.89
N THR A 9 8.59 -3.17 4.86
CA THR A 9 9.89 -3.28 4.20
C THR A 9 10.82 -2.14 4.60
N LYS A 10 12.08 -2.22 4.19
CA LYS A 10 12.99 -1.07 4.18
C LYS A 10 12.57 -0.11 3.07
N PHE A 11 12.85 1.16 3.28
CA PHE A 11 12.62 2.22 2.28
C PHE A 11 13.35 1.92 0.97
N LYS A 12 12.63 1.98 -0.16
CA LYS A 12 13.10 1.69 -1.53
C LYS A 12 13.50 0.23 -1.80
N TYR A 13 13.13 -0.71 -0.93
CA TYR A 13 13.34 -2.14 -1.14
C TYR A 13 12.08 -2.87 -1.64
N GLU A 14 10.97 -2.16 -1.78
CA GLU A 14 9.66 -2.67 -2.18
C GLU A 14 9.73 -3.43 -3.51
N ASP A 15 10.28 -2.80 -4.55
CA ASP A 15 10.44 -3.40 -5.89
C ASP A 15 11.34 -4.64 -5.89
N HIS A 16 12.45 -4.59 -5.15
CA HIS A 16 13.38 -5.72 -5.08
C HIS A 16 12.74 -6.92 -4.37
N ILE A 17 11.93 -6.68 -3.33
CA ILE A 17 11.22 -7.73 -2.62
C ILE A 17 10.09 -8.28 -3.48
N GLU A 18 9.35 -7.42 -4.18
CA GLU A 18 8.33 -7.82 -5.16
C GLU A 18 8.91 -8.79 -6.20
N GLN A 19 10.00 -8.42 -6.88
CA GLN A 19 10.65 -9.29 -7.88
C GLN A 19 11.08 -10.63 -7.30
N ARG A 20 11.64 -10.63 -6.08
CA ARG A 20 12.06 -11.87 -5.40
C ARG A 20 10.88 -12.77 -5.06
N LEU A 21 9.80 -12.19 -4.53
CA LEU A 21 8.64 -12.95 -4.08
C LEU A 21 7.80 -13.48 -5.24
N VAL A 22 7.67 -12.72 -6.33
CA VAL A 22 6.98 -13.17 -7.56
C VAL A 22 7.66 -14.39 -8.20
N THR A 23 8.97 -14.58 -7.97
CA THR A 23 9.69 -15.77 -8.45
C THR A 23 9.24 -17.06 -7.73
N ILE A 24 8.56 -16.96 -6.59
CA ILE A 24 8.10 -18.11 -5.81
C ILE A 24 6.66 -18.44 -6.20
N LEU A 25 6.47 -19.57 -6.89
CA LEU A 25 5.17 -20.06 -7.42
C LEU A 25 4.00 -20.02 -6.42
N ASP A 26 4.27 -20.18 -5.13
CA ASP A 26 3.25 -20.30 -4.09
C ASP A 26 2.86 -18.98 -3.43
N ILE A 27 3.46 -17.86 -3.84
CA ILE A 27 3.34 -16.54 -3.22
C ILE A 27 2.77 -15.53 -4.21
N GLU A 28 1.69 -14.85 -3.83
CA GLU A 28 1.24 -13.68 -4.57
C GLU A 28 1.69 -12.41 -3.87
N VAL A 29 1.96 -11.38 -4.67
CA VAL A 29 2.41 -10.07 -4.19
C VAL A 29 1.55 -8.99 -4.83
N LEU A 30 1.20 -7.99 -4.04
CA LEU A 30 0.51 -6.80 -4.47
C LEU A 30 1.27 -5.58 -3.93
N ASN A 31 1.89 -4.84 -4.84
CA ASN A 31 2.59 -3.58 -4.59
C ASN A 31 1.96 -2.47 -5.46
N PRO A 32 0.92 -1.77 -4.96
CA PRO A 32 0.25 -0.74 -5.75
C PRO A 32 1.19 0.45 -6.00
N LYS A 33 1.43 0.77 -7.28
CA LYS A 33 2.24 1.92 -7.70
C LYS A 33 1.35 3.04 -8.19
N LEU A 34 1.82 4.26 -8.09
CA LEU A 34 1.15 5.50 -8.46
C LEU A 34 2.03 6.22 -9.47
N GLU A 35 1.48 6.56 -10.63
CA GLU A 35 2.13 7.45 -11.59
C GLU A 35 1.71 8.89 -11.30
N VAL A 36 2.69 9.77 -11.10
CA VAL A 36 2.45 11.20 -10.89
C VAL A 36 3.27 11.99 -11.89
N GLU A 37 2.61 12.87 -12.63
CA GLU A 37 3.29 13.89 -13.42
C GLU A 37 3.81 14.98 -12.47
N LYS A 38 5.13 15.15 -12.42
CA LYS A 38 5.77 16.18 -11.60
C LYS A 38 6.65 17.06 -12.46
N MET A 39 6.50 18.37 -12.31
CA MET A 39 7.42 19.33 -12.92
C MET A 39 8.74 19.34 -12.13
N ILE A 40 9.83 18.91 -12.76
CA ILE A 40 11.18 18.94 -12.20
C ILE A 40 12.07 19.74 -13.13
N ARG A 41 12.70 20.81 -12.60
CA ARG A 41 13.63 21.67 -13.36
C ARG A 41 13.04 22.17 -14.70
N GLY A 42 11.77 22.62 -14.66
CA GLY A 42 11.07 23.15 -15.83
C GLY A 42 10.59 22.13 -16.86
N LYS A 43 10.78 20.83 -16.63
CA LYS A 43 10.27 19.75 -17.50
C LYS A 43 9.22 18.92 -16.76
N SER A 44 8.10 18.61 -17.41
CA SER A 44 7.18 17.58 -16.90
C SER A 44 7.86 16.23 -16.99
N LYS A 45 7.86 15.49 -15.88
CA LYS A 45 8.39 14.14 -15.81
C LYS A 45 7.38 13.25 -15.09
N ASN A 46 7.03 12.13 -15.70
CA ASN A 46 6.26 11.08 -15.03
C ASN A 46 7.18 10.37 -14.04
N ILE A 47 6.75 10.32 -12.78
CA ILE A 47 7.47 9.65 -11.70
C ILE A 47 6.55 8.59 -11.14
N THR A 48 6.99 7.34 -11.23
CA THR A 48 6.40 6.24 -10.48
C THR A 48 6.80 6.34 -9.02
N LYS A 49 5.83 6.22 -8.13
CA LYS A 49 6.02 6.07 -6.69
C LYS A 49 5.17 4.94 -6.16
N GLU A 50 5.55 4.34 -5.05
CA GLU A 50 4.70 3.41 -4.33
C GLU A 50 3.52 4.16 -3.73
N LEU A 51 2.30 3.62 -3.87
CA LEU A 51 1.11 4.20 -3.25
C LEU A 51 1.20 4.13 -1.72
N PHE A 52 1.79 3.05 -1.22
CA PHE A 52 2.06 2.84 0.20
C PHE A 52 3.57 2.64 0.41
N LEU A 53 4.25 3.70 0.84
CA LEU A 53 5.69 3.63 1.12
C LEU A 53 5.98 2.58 2.18
N CYS A 54 6.97 1.72 1.92
CA CYS A 54 7.46 0.67 2.81
C CYS A 54 6.44 -0.44 3.15
N TYR A 55 5.34 -0.54 2.40
CA TYR A 55 4.33 -1.57 2.62
C TYR A 55 4.09 -2.36 1.35
N ILE A 56 4.13 -3.68 1.47
CA ILE A 56 3.73 -4.60 0.42
C ILE A 56 2.72 -5.60 0.98
N PHE A 57 1.78 -6.03 0.15
CA PHE A 57 0.85 -7.09 0.51
C PHE A 57 1.30 -8.38 -0.14
N SER A 58 1.23 -9.49 0.59
CA SER A 58 1.56 -10.79 0.04
C SER A 58 0.65 -11.89 0.56
N ARG A 59 0.21 -12.78 -0.34
CA ARG A 59 -0.61 -13.95 -0.03
C ARG A 59 0.26 -15.18 0.03
N PHE A 60 0.36 -15.80 1.21
CA PHE A 60 1.16 -17.01 1.39
C PHE A 60 0.66 -17.83 2.59
N ASP A 61 1.16 -19.06 2.71
CA ASP A 61 0.94 -19.89 3.90
C ASP A 61 1.98 -19.53 4.98
N LEU A 62 1.51 -19.00 6.10
CA LEU A 62 2.37 -18.57 7.21
C LEU A 62 3.20 -19.72 7.78
N LYS A 63 2.67 -20.96 7.84
CA LYS A 63 3.41 -22.09 8.39
C LYS A 63 4.64 -22.44 7.56
N ARG A 64 4.56 -22.24 6.25
CA ARG A 64 5.62 -22.60 5.31
C ARG A 64 6.63 -21.47 5.08
N TYR A 65 6.17 -20.22 5.05
CA TYR A 65 6.99 -19.07 4.64
C TYR A 65 7.29 -18.06 5.75
N SER A 66 6.79 -18.24 6.98
CA SER A 66 7.05 -17.31 8.10
C SER A 66 8.53 -17.05 8.34
N HIS A 67 9.34 -18.12 8.42
CA HIS A 67 10.78 -18.01 8.64
C HIS A 67 11.46 -17.26 7.49
N MET A 68 11.15 -17.63 6.24
CA MET A 68 11.70 -16.98 5.06
C MET A 68 11.37 -15.48 5.03
N MET A 69 10.11 -15.10 5.28
CA MET A 69 9.68 -13.70 5.29
C MET A 69 10.33 -12.89 6.42
N LYS A 70 10.49 -13.49 7.61
CA LYS A 70 11.10 -12.82 8.76
C LYS A 70 12.58 -12.49 8.56
N TYR A 71 13.31 -13.35 7.84
CA TYR A 71 14.76 -13.20 7.61
C TYR A 71 15.13 -12.76 6.19
N ALA A 72 14.15 -12.50 5.32
CA ALA A 72 14.41 -12.01 3.99
C ALA A 72 15.07 -10.63 4.04
N ARG A 73 16.16 -10.46 3.28
CA ARG A 73 16.83 -9.16 3.13
C ARG A 73 15.87 -8.12 2.57
N GLY A 74 15.72 -7.02 3.29
CA GLY A 74 14.85 -5.90 2.91
C GLY A 74 13.49 -5.92 3.62
N ILE A 75 13.06 -7.05 4.18
CA ILE A 75 11.87 -7.09 5.04
C ILE A 75 12.28 -6.66 6.45
N ARG A 76 11.50 -5.76 7.05
CA ARG A 76 11.72 -5.30 8.42
C ARG A 76 10.87 -6.11 9.40
N ARG A 77 9.59 -6.33 9.09
CA ARG A 77 8.70 -7.25 9.83
C ARG A 77 7.41 -7.50 9.07
N ILE A 78 6.71 -8.57 9.42
CA ILE A 78 5.28 -8.74 9.09
C ILE A 78 4.47 -7.91 10.10
N LEU A 79 3.45 -7.19 9.65
CA LEU A 79 2.57 -6.46 10.56
C LEU A 79 1.76 -7.45 11.40
N GLY A 80 1.69 -7.20 12.71
CA GLY A 80 1.02 -8.05 13.67
C GLY A 80 0.82 -7.36 15.01
N ASP A 81 0.21 -8.09 15.94
CA ASP A 81 0.04 -7.65 17.32
C ASP A 81 1.38 -7.59 18.08
N GLU A 82 1.33 -7.07 19.30
CA GLU A 82 2.49 -7.02 20.20
C GLU A 82 2.98 -8.42 20.62
N SER A 83 2.12 -9.44 20.52
CA SER A 83 2.46 -10.85 20.78
C SER A 83 3.10 -11.55 19.57
N GLY A 84 3.27 -10.86 18.44
CA GLY A 84 3.87 -11.39 17.22
C GLY A 84 2.92 -12.16 16.29
N ARG A 85 1.60 -12.11 16.51
CA ARG A 85 0.61 -12.71 15.60
C ARG A 85 0.36 -11.77 14.41
N PRO A 86 0.59 -12.21 13.16
CA PRO A 86 0.45 -11.34 12.01
C PRO A 86 -1.02 -11.00 11.74
N TYR A 87 -1.29 -9.77 11.30
CA TYR A 87 -2.61 -9.34 10.88
C TYR A 87 -2.94 -9.93 9.51
N ILE A 88 -4.14 -10.50 9.41
CA ILE A 88 -4.71 -10.99 8.16
C ILE A 88 -5.46 -9.82 7.52
N ALA A 89 -5.06 -9.45 6.31
CA ALA A 89 -5.78 -8.47 5.52
C ALA A 89 -6.99 -9.12 4.83
N ASP A 90 -8.09 -8.37 4.76
CA ASP A 90 -9.31 -8.82 4.11
C ASP A 90 -9.13 -8.90 2.59
N ASP A 91 -9.51 -10.06 2.02
CA ASP A 91 -9.49 -10.30 0.58
C ASP A 91 -10.36 -9.30 -0.20
N GLU A 92 -11.48 -8.83 0.37
CA GLU A 92 -12.34 -7.83 -0.26
C GLU A 92 -11.63 -6.49 -0.41
N ILE A 93 -10.98 -6.02 0.65
CA ILE A 93 -10.24 -4.75 0.64
C ILE A 93 -9.12 -4.81 -0.41
N LEU A 94 -8.38 -5.92 -0.46
CA LEU A 94 -7.29 -6.08 -1.42
C LEU A 94 -7.79 -6.23 -2.86
N ARG A 95 -8.95 -6.87 -3.07
CA ARG A 95 -9.63 -6.89 -4.37
C ARG A 95 -10.02 -5.48 -4.82
N GLN A 96 -10.57 -4.65 -3.94
CA GLN A 96 -10.92 -3.26 -4.24
C GLN A 96 -9.68 -2.40 -4.53
N ILE A 97 -8.57 -2.61 -3.82
CA ILE A 97 -7.30 -1.93 -4.12
C ILE A 97 -6.82 -2.35 -5.51
N LYS A 98 -6.82 -3.67 -5.79
CA LYS A 98 -6.39 -4.22 -7.08
C LYS A 98 -7.26 -3.75 -8.24
N SER A 99 -8.57 -3.59 -8.05
CA SER A 99 -9.47 -3.11 -9.09
C SER A 99 -9.27 -1.63 -9.46
N ARG A 100 -8.54 -0.86 -8.63
CA ARG A 100 -8.17 0.53 -8.91
C ARG A 100 -6.82 0.65 -9.62
N ILE A 101 -6.11 -0.46 -9.80
CA ILE A 101 -4.84 -0.51 -10.51
C ILE A 101 -5.17 -0.75 -11.99
N GLU A 102 -4.86 0.23 -12.84
CA GLU A 102 -5.00 0.16 -14.29
C GLU A 102 -3.58 0.23 -14.89
N ASP A 103 -3.22 -0.71 -15.76
CA ASP A 103 -1.88 -0.80 -16.38
C ASP A 103 -0.69 -0.83 -15.39
N GLY A 104 -0.92 -1.35 -14.17
CA GLY A 104 0.09 -1.43 -13.11
C GLY A 104 0.22 -0.16 -12.26
N PHE A 105 -0.57 0.88 -12.56
CA PHE A 105 -0.57 2.14 -11.82
C PHE A 105 -1.96 2.51 -11.31
N VAL A 106 -2.01 3.16 -10.16
CA VAL A 106 -3.22 3.81 -9.64
C VAL A 106 -3.23 5.23 -10.16
N HIS A 107 -4.23 5.59 -10.95
CA HIS A 107 -4.37 6.94 -11.48
C HIS A 107 -5.17 7.80 -10.49
N ILE A 108 -4.50 8.66 -9.71
CA ILE A 108 -5.18 9.68 -8.92
C ILE A 108 -5.56 10.81 -9.88
N LYS A 109 -6.81 10.81 -10.35
CA LYS A 109 -7.39 11.95 -11.08
C LYS A 109 -7.52 13.14 -10.13
N SER A 110 -6.44 13.92 -9.96
CA SER A 110 -6.56 15.18 -9.24
C SER A 110 -7.35 16.15 -10.10
N LYS A 111 -8.62 16.39 -9.74
CA LYS A 111 -9.20 17.70 -10.03
C LYS A 111 -8.45 18.69 -9.14
N GLY A 112 -7.34 19.22 -9.65
CA GLY A 112 -6.64 20.30 -8.97
C GLY A 112 -7.61 21.46 -8.78
N PHE A 113 -7.65 22.02 -7.58
CA PHE A 113 -8.28 23.30 -7.35
C PHE A 113 -7.33 24.38 -7.84
N ASN A 114 -7.80 25.24 -8.73
CA ASN A 114 -7.03 26.37 -9.21
C ASN A 114 -7.18 27.56 -8.26
N ARG A 115 -6.19 28.45 -8.25
CA ARG A 115 -6.24 29.69 -7.48
C ARG A 115 -7.40 30.55 -8.00
N GLY A 116 -8.43 30.75 -7.19
CA GLY A 116 -9.65 31.47 -7.56
C GLY A 116 -10.91 30.59 -7.61
N ASP A 117 -10.75 29.26 -7.52
CA ASP A 117 -11.90 28.36 -7.43
C ASP A 117 -12.67 28.59 -6.13
N ARG A 118 -13.98 28.79 -6.23
CA ARG A 118 -14.88 28.79 -5.07
C ARG A 118 -15.02 27.38 -4.55
N VAL A 119 -14.20 27.03 -3.57
CA VAL A 119 -14.29 25.76 -2.84
C VAL A 119 -15.34 25.88 -1.74
N ARG A 120 -16.19 24.86 -1.62
CA ARG A 120 -17.11 24.74 -0.48
C ARG A 120 -16.53 23.73 0.50
N SER A 121 -16.33 24.15 1.75
CA SER A 121 -16.04 23.20 2.82
C SER A 121 -17.30 22.37 3.07
N CYS A 122 -17.33 21.15 2.55
CA CYS A 122 -18.43 20.19 2.75
C CYS A 122 -18.19 19.28 3.96
N CYS A 123 -17.16 19.52 4.76
CA CYS A 123 -16.89 18.75 5.97
C CYS A 123 -18.00 19.00 7.00
N LYS A 124 -19.08 18.23 6.93
CA LYS A 124 -19.96 18.03 8.09
C LYS A 124 -19.17 17.21 9.10
N ASN A 125 -18.40 17.89 9.95
CA ASN A 125 -18.05 17.33 11.25
C ASN A 125 -19.37 17.03 11.94
N ARG A 126 -19.77 15.75 11.99
CA ARG A 126 -20.78 15.31 12.94
C ARG A 126 -20.11 15.52 14.31
N ALA A 127 -20.41 16.66 14.92
CA ALA A 127 -20.00 16.95 16.29
C ALA A 127 -20.41 15.75 17.14
N VAL A 128 -19.42 15.10 17.74
CA VAL A 128 -19.68 14.15 18.82
C VAL A 128 -20.31 14.99 19.94
N PRO A 129 -21.50 14.63 20.45
CA PRO A 129 -22.11 15.40 21.52
C PRO A 129 -21.20 15.32 22.75
N ASP A 130 -20.85 16.50 23.27
CA ASP A 130 -20.14 16.69 24.53
C ASP A 130 -20.95 16.04 25.66
N ARG A 131 -20.54 14.85 26.10
CA ARG A 131 -21.04 14.27 27.35
C ARG A 131 -20.25 14.90 28.50
N ARG A 132 -20.67 16.09 28.90
CA ARG A 132 -20.42 16.58 30.25
C ARG A 132 -21.69 16.39 31.06
N GLY A 133 -21.65 15.38 31.93
CA GLY A 133 -22.42 15.37 33.17
C GLY A 133 -21.70 16.21 34.22
#